data_AF-A0A9D8SNV0-F1
#
_entry.id   AF-A0A9D8SNV0-F1
#
_cell.length_a   1.000
_cell.length_b   1.000
_cell.length_c   1.000
_cell.angle_alpha   90.00
_cell.angle_beta   90.00
_cell.angle_gamma   90.00
#
_symmetry.space_group_name_H-M   'P 1'
#
loop_
_entity.id
_entity.type
_entity.pdbx_description
1 polymer ?
#
loop_
_entity_poly.entity_id
_entity_poly.type
_entity_poly.pdbx_seq_one_letter_code
_entity_poly.pdbx_strand_id
1 'polypeptide(L)'
;KNNAPKPIPEVIDEFMNLTGCEELFLYGGSAIDRYLDPNCRVMDYDIAISNLEQYQNVIENLRTQGFDVGNPRLSHNLATVAKHPEYGIYDLSCMDIENNGIYNIEKFYIEYSKKYPKGKIVDTYHAVEGLREGRIEIANNPENEKAYNLLRRFSVLAGKYDINLTRGGINEDTMSIIENKLRQTPPGKHDEQERVRCLSRFLGAAFRRRKQAVYFASIGKTGLYAYGFPALNQLMNDSKFIKSLQEAPATDKQNLINRMLAYAKDRDSLVDELSLLKKRERDREDIRVINKIEALDEEKTSLNRLNKSIIIPLLQFKQGKTTR
;
A
#
# COMPACT_ATOMS: atom_id res chain seq x y z
N LYS A 1 -18.65 14.88 23.74
CA LYS A 1 -18.29 16.24 23.27
C LYS A 1 -18.19 16.16 21.74
N ASN A 2 -19.04 16.89 21.01
CA ASN A 2 -18.94 17.05 19.56
C ASN A 2 -17.76 17.98 19.27
N ASN A 3 -16.54 17.45 19.25
CA ASN A 3 -15.40 18.19 18.76
C ASN A 3 -15.33 17.95 17.26
N ALA A 4 -15.85 18.90 16.49
CA ALA A 4 -15.56 18.95 15.06
C ALA A 4 -14.02 18.92 14.89
N PRO A 5 -13.50 18.18 13.89
CA PRO A 5 -12.06 18.14 13.67
C PRO A 5 -11.56 19.56 13.38
N LYS A 6 -10.47 19.98 14.06
CA LYS A 6 -9.82 21.27 13.82
C LYS A 6 -9.47 21.41 12.32
N PRO A 7 -9.62 22.59 11.71
CA PRO A 7 -9.10 22.87 10.37
C PRO A 7 -7.61 22.58 10.28
N ILE A 8 -7.14 22.05 9.15
CA ILE A 8 -5.71 21.72 8.96
C ILE A 8 -4.81 22.93 9.22
N PRO A 9 -5.09 24.14 8.69
CA PRO A 9 -4.20 25.28 8.93
C PRO A 9 -4.01 25.58 10.42
N GLU A 10 -5.03 25.38 11.25
CA GLU A 10 -4.93 25.57 12.70
C GLU A 10 -4.07 24.49 13.37
N VAL A 11 -4.20 23.22 12.95
CA VAL A 11 -3.37 22.13 13.47
C VAL A 11 -1.91 22.31 13.08
N ILE A 12 -1.65 22.73 11.84
CA ILE A 12 -0.30 22.97 11.35
C ILE A 12 0.32 24.22 12.00
N ASP A 13 -0.45 25.29 12.19
CA ASP A 13 0.01 26.47 12.92
C ASP A 13 0.33 26.13 14.38
N GLU A 14 -0.52 25.35 15.06
CA GLU A 14 -0.25 24.83 16.41
C GLU A 14 1.04 23.99 16.43
N PHE A 15 1.25 23.10 15.46
CA PHE A 15 2.48 22.33 15.31
C PHE A 15 3.71 23.23 15.11
N MET A 16 3.65 24.20 14.20
CA MET A 16 4.77 25.11 13.92
C MET A 16 5.12 25.95 15.16
N ASN A 17 4.12 26.43 15.89
CA ASN A 17 4.31 27.18 17.13
C ASN A 17 4.92 26.33 18.26
N LEU A 18 4.45 25.08 18.43
CA LEU A 18 4.98 24.16 19.44
C LEU A 18 6.43 23.76 19.17
N THR A 19 6.78 23.61 17.89
CA THR A 19 8.07 23.03 17.49
C THR A 19 9.10 24.07 17.05
N GLY A 20 8.69 25.32 16.83
CA GLY A 20 9.52 26.36 16.24
C GLY A 20 9.88 26.09 14.78
N CYS A 21 9.14 25.21 14.10
CA CYS A 21 9.37 24.88 12.70
C CYS A 21 9.02 26.09 11.82
N GLU A 22 9.95 26.53 10.97
CA GLU A 22 9.77 27.74 10.14
C GLU A 22 9.16 27.42 8.77
N GLU A 23 9.42 26.21 8.28
CA GLU A 23 8.92 25.71 7.01
C GLU A 23 8.70 24.21 7.11
N LEU A 24 7.55 23.76 6.62
CA LEU A 24 7.22 22.35 6.49
C LEU A 24 6.31 22.12 5.29
N PHE A 25 6.22 20.86 4.87
CA PHE A 25 5.34 20.43 3.78
C PHE A 25 4.42 19.34 4.28
N LEU A 26 3.11 19.60 4.24
CA LEU A 26 2.10 18.57 4.48
C LEU A 26 1.89 17.79 3.19
N TYR A 27 2.01 16.47 3.22
CA TYR A 27 1.94 15.65 2.01
C TYR A 27 1.08 14.39 2.19
N GLY A 28 1.07 13.52 1.19
CA GLY A 28 0.39 12.23 1.26
C GLY A 28 -1.13 12.38 1.36
N GLY A 29 -1.77 11.43 2.07
CA GLY A 29 -3.22 11.45 2.24
C GLY A 29 -3.69 12.66 3.05
N SER A 30 -2.91 13.07 4.04
CA SER A 30 -3.23 14.20 4.92
C SER A 30 -3.38 15.53 4.19
N ALA A 31 -2.66 15.72 3.07
CA ALA A 31 -2.79 16.88 2.20
C ALA A 31 -3.94 16.74 1.19
N ILE A 32 -3.88 15.75 0.31
CA ILE A 32 -4.77 15.69 -0.85
C ILE A 32 -6.21 15.28 -0.48
N ASP A 33 -6.40 14.37 0.48
CA ASP A 33 -7.75 13.92 0.85
C ASP A 33 -8.57 15.08 1.43
N ARG A 34 -7.91 15.99 2.14
CA ARG A 34 -8.52 17.17 2.75
C ARG A 34 -8.71 18.33 1.80
N TYR A 35 -7.87 18.41 0.78
CA TYR A 35 -8.13 19.30 -0.35
C TYR A 35 -9.42 18.88 -1.09
N LEU A 36 -9.62 17.56 -1.29
CA LEU A 36 -10.80 17.02 -1.96
C LEU A 36 -12.06 17.07 -1.08
N ASP A 37 -11.94 16.76 0.20
CA ASP A 37 -13.02 16.83 1.19
C ASP A 37 -12.52 17.51 2.47
N PRO A 38 -12.87 18.78 2.70
CA PRO A 38 -12.47 19.52 3.90
C PRO A 38 -12.88 18.83 5.22
N ASN A 39 -13.89 17.95 5.20
CA ASN A 39 -14.35 17.21 6.38
C ASN A 39 -13.67 15.83 6.54
N CYS A 40 -12.80 15.43 5.61
CA CYS A 40 -12.13 14.14 5.66
C CYS A 40 -11.36 13.99 6.97
N ARG A 41 -11.54 12.88 7.69
CA ARG A 41 -10.82 12.66 8.95
C ARG A 41 -9.35 12.32 8.65
N VAL A 42 -8.44 13.12 9.18
CA VAL A 42 -7.00 12.84 9.18
C VAL A 42 -6.66 12.07 10.45
N MET A 43 -6.04 10.91 10.30
CA MET A 43 -5.64 10.04 11.42
C MET A 43 -4.20 10.35 11.86
N ASP A 44 -3.37 10.71 10.91
CA ASP A 44 -1.95 10.97 10.98
C ASP A 44 -1.58 12.08 9.99
N TYR A 45 -0.71 13.00 10.40
CA TYR A 45 -0.23 14.09 9.56
C TYR A 45 1.16 13.73 9.01
N ASP A 46 1.25 13.55 7.70
CA ASP A 46 2.51 13.30 6.99
C ASP A 46 3.24 14.65 6.75
N ILE A 47 4.29 14.93 7.51
CA ILE A 47 5.02 16.21 7.48
C ILE A 47 6.46 16.00 7.00
N ALA A 48 6.86 16.72 5.96
CA ALA A 48 8.22 16.78 5.49
C ALA A 48 8.90 18.07 5.96
N ILE A 49 10.14 17.94 6.42
CA ILE A 49 11.03 19.05 6.77
C ILE A 49 12.33 18.83 5.99
N SER A 50 12.70 19.75 5.11
CA SER A 50 13.85 19.51 4.22
C SER A 50 15.21 19.73 4.89
N ASN A 51 15.25 20.55 5.94
CA ASN A 51 16.47 20.83 6.69
C ASN A 51 16.68 19.86 7.86
N LEU A 52 17.83 19.17 7.89
CA LEU A 52 18.13 18.17 8.91
C LEU A 52 18.26 18.74 10.34
N GLU A 53 18.88 19.90 10.49
CA GLU A 53 19.03 20.57 11.79
C GLU A 53 17.66 20.97 12.33
N GLN A 54 16.82 21.57 11.49
CA GLN A 54 15.45 21.91 11.84
C GLN A 54 14.63 20.66 12.20
N TYR A 55 14.75 19.58 11.44
CA TYR A 55 14.10 18.31 11.74
C TYR A 55 14.51 17.76 13.12
N GLN A 56 15.79 17.81 13.46
CA GLN A 56 16.29 17.40 14.78
C GLN A 56 15.74 18.27 15.90
N ASN A 57 15.71 19.60 15.70
CA ASN A 57 15.14 20.55 16.66
C ASN A 57 13.64 20.31 16.87
N VAL A 58 12.88 20.05 15.80
CA VAL A 58 11.45 19.72 15.87
C VAL A 58 11.23 18.47 16.72
N ILE A 59 12.02 17.42 16.50
CA ILE A 59 11.92 16.17 17.28
C ILE A 59 12.16 16.43 18.77
N GLU A 60 13.19 17.21 19.11
CA GLU A 60 13.55 17.47 20.51
C GLU A 60 12.51 18.37 21.20
N ASN A 61 11.98 19.35 20.47
CA ASN A 61 10.89 20.18 20.98
C ASN A 61 9.63 19.35 21.23
N LEU A 62 9.27 18.43 20.33
CA LEU A 62 8.13 17.53 20.53
C LEU A 62 8.31 16.65 21.78
N ARG A 63 9.52 16.10 22.02
CA ARG A 63 9.81 15.35 23.25
C ARG A 63 9.62 16.21 24.50
N THR A 64 10.11 17.45 24.45
CA THR A 64 9.99 18.41 25.56
C THR A 64 8.52 18.76 25.84
N GLN A 65 7.67 18.77 24.80
CA GLN A 65 6.22 18.96 24.91
C GLN A 65 5.45 17.68 25.31
N GLY A 66 6.15 16.60 25.68
CA GLY A 66 5.53 15.37 26.19
C GLY A 66 5.02 14.40 25.11
N PHE A 67 5.40 14.56 23.85
CA PHE A 67 5.10 13.58 22.81
C PHE A 67 5.89 12.27 23.04
N ASP A 68 5.25 11.14 22.76
CA ASP A 68 5.95 9.87 22.56
C ASP A 68 6.57 9.88 21.15
N VAL A 69 7.88 10.14 21.10
CA VAL A 69 8.63 10.28 19.84
C VAL A 69 9.51 9.06 19.62
N GLY A 70 9.21 8.30 18.57
CA GLY A 70 9.99 7.13 18.19
C GLY A 70 11.43 7.46 17.80
N ASN A 71 12.30 6.45 17.86
CA ASN A 71 13.67 6.61 17.35
C ASN A 71 13.66 6.88 15.83
N PRO A 72 14.44 7.87 15.35
CA PRO A 72 14.60 8.10 13.92
C PRO A 72 15.09 6.85 13.21
N ARG A 73 14.45 6.52 12.08
CA ARG A 73 14.80 5.36 11.25
C ARG A 73 15.26 5.86 9.90
N LEU A 74 16.45 5.44 9.48
CA LEU A 74 16.92 5.65 8.12
C LEU A 74 16.38 4.53 7.24
N SER A 75 15.56 4.89 6.25
CA SER A 75 15.19 3.99 5.15
C SER A 75 15.67 4.58 3.84
N HIS A 76 14.82 5.36 3.17
CA HIS A 76 15.19 6.24 2.04
C HIS A 76 15.41 7.66 2.54
N ASN A 77 14.60 8.09 3.50
CA ASN A 77 14.71 9.35 4.24
C ASN A 77 14.83 9.03 5.73
N LEU A 78 15.26 10.02 6.52
CA LEU A 78 15.15 9.95 7.97
C LEU A 78 13.68 10.17 8.33
N ALA A 79 13.09 9.25 9.10
CA ALA A 79 11.69 9.34 9.48
C ALA A 79 11.45 8.99 10.94
N THR A 80 10.48 9.65 11.55
CA THR A 80 10.11 9.52 12.96
C THR A 80 8.60 9.66 13.11
N VAL A 81 8.01 8.87 13.99
CA VAL A 81 6.60 9.02 14.38
C VAL A 81 6.54 9.67 15.76
N ALA A 82 5.74 10.72 15.90
CA ALA A 82 5.47 11.40 17.17
C ALA A 82 3.98 11.29 17.51
N LYS A 83 3.64 10.96 18.76
CA LYS A 83 2.25 10.76 19.20
C LYS A 83 1.96 11.56 20.46
N HIS A 84 0.79 12.19 20.51
CA HIS A 84 0.27 12.84 21.70
C HIS A 84 -1.26 12.67 21.80
N PRO A 85 -1.83 12.37 22.98
CA PRO A 85 -3.28 12.18 23.14
C PRO A 85 -4.12 13.39 22.72
N GLU A 86 -3.59 14.60 22.90
CA GLU A 86 -4.30 15.85 22.59
C GLU A 86 -4.04 16.35 21.16
N TYR A 87 -2.81 16.20 20.65
CA TYR A 87 -2.38 16.80 19.38
C TYR A 87 -2.39 15.81 18.21
N GLY A 88 -2.56 14.51 18.47
CA GLY A 88 -2.65 13.48 17.43
C GLY A 88 -1.32 12.81 17.10
N ILE A 89 -1.20 12.33 15.86
CA ILE A 89 -0.06 11.57 15.35
C ILE A 89 0.58 12.35 14.20
N TYR A 90 1.89 12.53 14.28
CA TYR A 90 2.70 13.16 13.24
C TYR A 90 3.72 12.16 12.71
N ASP A 91 3.65 11.87 11.41
CA ASP A 91 4.63 11.08 10.68
C ASP A 91 5.61 12.05 10.02
N LEU A 92 6.75 12.26 10.66
CA LEU A 92 7.76 13.23 10.25
C LEU A 92 8.79 12.58 9.32
N SER A 93 9.18 13.28 8.26
CA SER A 93 10.29 12.88 7.40
C SER A 93 11.23 14.05 7.11
N CYS A 94 12.54 13.80 7.24
CA CYS A 94 13.56 14.71 6.73
C CYS A 94 13.82 14.38 5.26
N MET A 95 13.27 15.17 4.34
CA MET A 95 13.42 14.93 2.90
C MET A 95 13.20 16.20 2.07
N ASP A 96 13.77 16.21 0.87
CA ASP A 96 13.27 17.07 -0.21
C ASP A 96 11.88 16.59 -0.62
N ILE A 97 10.90 17.49 -0.56
CA ILE A 97 9.50 17.18 -0.85
C ILE A 97 9.30 16.72 -2.31
N GLU A 98 10.15 17.16 -3.24
CA GLU A 98 10.09 16.71 -4.63
C GLU A 98 10.47 15.23 -4.80
N ASN A 99 11.12 14.63 -3.80
CA ASN A 99 11.37 13.19 -3.74
C ASN A 99 10.19 12.39 -3.15
N ASN A 100 9.12 13.05 -2.71
CA ASN A 100 7.95 12.37 -2.19
C ASN A 100 7.22 11.63 -3.30
N GLY A 101 7.27 10.30 -3.22
CA GLY A 101 6.60 9.41 -4.15
C GLY A 101 6.99 9.54 -5.61
N ILE A 102 6.22 8.86 -6.47
CA ILE A 102 6.55 8.78 -7.90
C ILE A 102 5.36 8.99 -8.81
N TYR A 103 4.14 8.83 -8.31
CA TYR A 103 2.95 9.10 -9.09
C TYR A 103 2.52 10.54 -8.90
N ASN A 104 1.96 11.15 -9.94
CA ASN A 104 1.43 12.52 -9.92
C ASN A 104 0.59 12.81 -8.66
N ILE A 105 -0.32 11.91 -8.30
CA ILE A 105 -1.21 12.06 -7.13
C ILE A 105 -0.43 12.13 -5.81
N GLU A 106 0.71 11.44 -5.72
CA GLU A 106 1.54 11.43 -4.53
C GLU A 106 2.41 12.70 -4.41
N LYS A 107 2.59 13.43 -5.51
CA LYS A 107 3.38 14.67 -5.57
C LYS A 107 2.61 15.90 -5.09
N PHE A 108 1.33 15.77 -4.76
CA PHE A 108 0.57 16.85 -4.18
C PHE A 108 1.03 17.14 -2.75
N TYR A 109 1.30 18.40 -2.44
CA TYR A 109 1.61 18.84 -1.08
C TYR A 109 1.14 20.28 -0.82
N ILE A 110 1.15 20.65 0.45
CA ILE A 110 0.86 22.00 0.91
C ILE A 110 2.07 22.53 1.67
N GLU A 111 2.65 23.62 1.19
CA GLU A 111 3.78 24.32 1.79
C GLU A 111 3.27 25.27 2.89
N TYR A 112 3.76 25.10 4.11
CA TYR A 112 3.52 26.02 5.23
C TYR A 112 4.82 26.68 5.62
N SER A 113 4.82 28.02 5.63
CA SER A 113 5.98 28.82 6.00
C SER A 113 5.56 30.21 6.46
N LYS A 114 6.50 31.03 6.94
CA LYS A 114 6.24 32.46 7.24
C LYS A 114 5.61 33.21 6.05
N LYS A 115 5.96 32.81 4.81
CA LYS A 115 5.42 33.39 3.59
C LYS A 115 3.99 32.90 3.30
N TYR A 116 3.68 31.66 3.66
CA TYR A 116 2.38 31.02 3.41
C TYR A 116 1.79 30.45 4.72
N PRO A 117 1.40 31.30 5.68
CA PRO A 117 0.93 30.85 6.98
C PRO A 117 -0.39 30.06 6.92
N LYS A 118 -1.17 30.23 5.84
CA LYS A 118 -2.41 29.47 5.59
C LYS A 118 -2.22 28.25 4.68
N GLY A 119 -0.97 27.94 4.32
CA GLY A 119 -0.65 26.90 3.35
C GLY A 119 -0.75 27.38 1.91
N LYS A 120 0.27 27.08 1.11
CA LYS A 120 0.24 27.19 -0.35
C LYS A 120 0.15 25.79 -0.95
N ILE A 121 -0.88 25.57 -1.75
CA ILE A 121 -1.06 24.32 -2.48
C ILE A 121 -0.03 24.25 -3.61
N VAL A 122 0.65 23.11 -3.72
CA VAL A 122 1.57 22.81 -4.81
C VAL A 122 1.09 21.55 -5.53
N ASP A 123 0.72 21.73 -6.79
CA ASP A 123 0.22 20.67 -7.68
C ASP A 123 0.92 20.70 -9.05
N THR A 124 2.26 20.66 -9.04
CA THR A 124 3.09 20.75 -10.25
C THR A 124 2.83 19.61 -11.24
N TYR A 125 2.41 18.45 -10.76
CA TYR A 125 2.20 17.24 -11.57
C TYR A 125 0.72 16.95 -11.86
N HIS A 126 -0.17 17.94 -11.67
CA HIS A 126 -1.58 17.84 -12.01
C HIS A 126 -2.30 16.66 -11.32
N ALA A 127 -2.03 16.43 -10.04
CA ALA A 127 -2.70 15.47 -9.19
C ALA A 127 -4.21 15.68 -9.15
N VAL A 128 -4.69 16.93 -9.01
CA VAL A 128 -6.12 17.24 -8.89
C VAL A 128 -6.86 16.93 -10.19
N GLU A 129 -6.31 17.36 -11.32
CA GLU A 129 -6.85 17.04 -12.64
C GLU A 129 -6.76 15.54 -12.93
N GLY A 130 -5.64 14.90 -12.60
CA GLY A 130 -5.47 13.46 -12.75
C GLY A 130 -6.52 12.67 -11.95
N LEU A 131 -6.82 13.08 -10.71
CA LEU A 131 -7.89 12.46 -9.94
C LEU A 131 -9.27 12.63 -10.57
N ARG A 132 -9.58 13.82 -11.10
CA ARG A 132 -10.84 14.10 -11.80
C ARG A 132 -11.00 13.21 -13.04
N GLU A 133 -9.91 12.94 -13.75
CA GLU A 133 -9.91 12.14 -14.99
C GLU A 133 -9.70 10.64 -14.75
N GLY A 134 -9.36 10.24 -13.53
CA GLY A 134 -8.93 8.88 -13.23
C GLY A 134 -7.57 8.51 -13.83
N ARG A 135 -6.67 9.49 -13.97
CA ARG A 135 -5.28 9.33 -14.43
C ARG A 135 -4.32 9.23 -13.24
N ILE A 136 -3.59 8.13 -13.20
CA ILE A 136 -2.43 7.89 -12.35
C ILE A 136 -1.22 7.82 -13.28
N GLU A 137 -0.32 8.79 -13.15
CA GLU A 137 0.82 8.96 -14.05
C GLU A 137 2.13 8.92 -13.26
N ILE A 138 3.17 8.33 -13.84
CA ILE A 138 4.51 8.35 -13.25
C ILE A 138 5.13 9.74 -13.47
N ALA A 139 5.28 10.49 -12.39
CA ALA A 139 5.84 11.83 -12.36
C ALA A 139 7.37 11.85 -12.41
N ASN A 140 8.05 10.91 -11.73
CA ASN A 140 9.51 10.87 -11.75
C ASN A 140 10.14 9.49 -11.56
N ASN A 141 11.31 9.31 -12.20
CA ASN A 141 12.31 8.26 -12.00
C ASN A 141 11.78 6.84 -11.67
N PRO A 142 10.96 6.22 -12.54
CA PRO A 142 10.50 4.84 -12.33
C PRO A 142 11.67 3.84 -12.25
N GLU A 143 12.84 4.21 -12.79
CA GLU A 143 14.03 3.37 -12.76
C GLU A 143 14.59 3.10 -11.36
N ASN A 144 14.41 4.03 -10.43
CA ASN A 144 14.90 3.91 -9.06
C ASN A 144 13.94 3.11 -8.15
N GLU A 145 12.75 2.78 -8.64
CA GLU A 145 11.73 2.07 -7.88
C GLU A 145 11.67 0.59 -8.22
N LYS A 146 11.43 -0.24 -7.21
CA LYS A 146 11.29 -1.69 -7.40
C LYS A 146 9.95 -2.00 -8.08
N ALA A 147 9.93 -3.00 -8.97
CA ALA A 147 8.75 -3.35 -9.77
C ALA A 147 7.47 -3.55 -8.94
N TYR A 148 7.55 -4.31 -7.85
CA TYR A 148 6.41 -4.56 -6.99
C TYR A 148 6.01 -3.35 -6.12
N ASN A 149 6.90 -2.38 -5.89
CA ASN A 149 6.54 -1.10 -5.27
C ASN A 149 5.73 -0.24 -6.25
N LEU A 150 6.11 -0.21 -7.53
CA LEU A 150 5.33 0.45 -8.58
C LEU A 150 3.90 -0.10 -8.61
N LEU A 151 3.76 -1.43 -8.76
CA LEU A 151 2.47 -2.11 -8.81
C LEU A 151 1.64 -1.88 -7.54
N ARG A 152 2.27 -1.99 -6.36
CA ARG A 152 1.63 -1.75 -5.07
C ARG A 152 1.01 -0.36 -5.01
N ARG A 153 1.80 0.66 -5.28
CA ARG A 153 1.40 2.07 -5.18
C ARG A 153 0.29 2.39 -6.18
N PHE A 154 0.46 1.97 -7.44
CA PHE A 154 -0.55 2.11 -8.48
C PHE A 154 -1.90 1.51 -8.07
N SER A 155 -1.89 0.28 -7.56
CA SER A 155 -3.10 -0.42 -7.12
C SER A 155 -3.74 0.23 -5.90
N VAL A 156 -2.93 0.72 -4.95
CA VAL A 156 -3.42 1.44 -3.77
C VAL A 156 -4.05 2.78 -4.14
N LEU A 157 -3.43 3.55 -5.04
CA LEU A 157 -3.98 4.81 -5.54
C LEU A 157 -5.28 4.57 -6.27
N ALA A 158 -5.31 3.56 -7.16
CA ALA A 158 -6.53 3.16 -7.82
C ALA A 158 -7.61 2.83 -6.80
N GLY A 159 -7.33 1.93 -5.85
CA GLY A 159 -8.25 1.57 -4.78
C GLY A 159 -8.77 2.76 -3.98
N LYS A 160 -7.87 3.65 -3.53
CA LYS A 160 -8.18 4.78 -2.65
C LYS A 160 -9.09 5.83 -3.33
N TYR A 161 -8.82 6.17 -4.59
CA TYR A 161 -9.48 7.28 -5.28
C TYR A 161 -10.55 6.83 -6.30
N ASP A 162 -11.06 5.63 -6.16
CA ASP A 162 -12.09 5.04 -7.03
C ASP A 162 -11.73 4.94 -8.54
N ILE A 163 -10.45 5.03 -8.91
CA ILE A 163 -9.99 5.05 -10.31
C ILE A 163 -10.20 3.70 -11.00
N ASN A 164 -10.89 3.69 -12.14
CA ASN A 164 -11.10 2.49 -12.95
C ASN A 164 -9.95 2.30 -13.95
N LEU A 165 -9.34 1.12 -13.93
CA LEU A 165 -8.22 0.79 -14.80
C LEU A 165 -8.69 -0.07 -15.97
N THR A 166 -8.29 0.29 -17.19
CA THR A 166 -8.65 -0.42 -18.41
C THR A 166 -7.48 -0.32 -19.40
N ARG A 167 -7.16 -1.45 -20.05
CA ARG A 167 -6.16 -1.49 -21.13
C ARG A 167 -6.58 -0.62 -22.32
N GLY A 168 -5.63 0.09 -22.90
CA GLY A 168 -5.86 1.10 -23.94
C GLY A 168 -6.53 2.39 -23.43
N GLY A 169 -6.70 2.55 -22.12
CA GLY A 169 -7.27 3.75 -21.51
C GLY A 169 -6.20 4.79 -21.13
N ILE A 170 -6.63 5.82 -20.38
CA ILE A 170 -5.79 6.96 -19.95
C ILE A 170 -4.54 6.58 -19.13
N ASN A 171 -4.49 5.35 -18.59
CA ASN A 171 -3.39 4.86 -17.77
C ASN A 171 -2.46 3.89 -18.53
N GLU A 172 -2.61 3.69 -19.85
CA GLU A 172 -1.86 2.66 -20.60
C GLU A 172 -0.34 2.84 -20.53
N ASP A 173 0.15 4.07 -20.65
CA ASP A 173 1.60 4.34 -20.60
C ASP A 173 2.18 3.96 -19.24
N THR A 174 1.49 4.34 -18.15
CA THR A 174 1.89 3.96 -16.79
C THR A 174 1.84 2.44 -16.60
N MET A 175 0.78 1.77 -17.08
CA MET A 175 0.69 0.32 -17.02
C MET A 175 1.81 -0.36 -17.82
N SER A 176 2.18 0.18 -18.98
CA SER A 176 3.25 -0.34 -19.82
C SER A 176 4.62 -0.25 -19.14
N ILE A 177 4.91 0.85 -18.44
CA ILE A 177 6.14 1.01 -17.65
C ILE A 177 6.19 -0.03 -16.52
N ILE A 178 5.09 -0.18 -15.77
CA ILE A 178 5.00 -1.17 -14.68
C ILE A 178 5.19 -2.58 -15.24
N GLU A 179 4.53 -2.90 -16.35
CA GLU A 179 4.62 -4.19 -17.02
C GLU A 179 6.06 -4.52 -17.44
N ASN A 180 6.76 -3.58 -18.10
CA ASN A 180 8.14 -3.76 -18.52
C ASN A 180 9.06 -4.06 -17.33
N LYS A 181 8.88 -3.32 -16.23
CA LYS A 181 9.66 -3.53 -15.00
C LYS A 181 9.39 -4.88 -14.34
N LEU A 182 8.13 -5.33 -14.34
CA LEU A 182 7.73 -6.64 -13.82
C LEU A 182 8.29 -7.77 -14.68
N ARG A 183 8.27 -7.65 -16.01
CA ARG A 183 8.88 -8.64 -16.94
C ARG A 183 10.37 -8.85 -16.67
N GLN A 184 11.08 -7.78 -16.31
CA GLN A 184 12.51 -7.82 -15.98
C GLN A 184 12.79 -8.32 -14.55
N THR A 185 11.76 -8.45 -13.71
CA THR A 185 11.88 -8.84 -12.29
C THR A 185 11.04 -10.11 -12.02
N PRO A 186 11.45 -11.28 -12.53
CA PRO A 186 10.71 -12.52 -12.31
C PRO A 186 10.63 -12.85 -10.81
N PRO A 187 9.52 -13.44 -10.32
CA PRO A 187 9.32 -13.75 -8.91
C PRO A 187 10.47 -14.60 -8.33
N GLY A 188 11.05 -14.14 -7.23
CA GLY A 188 12.16 -14.84 -6.58
C GLY A 188 12.17 -14.70 -5.06
N LYS A 189 13.33 -15.00 -4.46
CA LYS A 189 13.59 -14.74 -3.03
C LYS A 189 14.07 -13.30 -2.79
N HIS A 190 14.68 -12.66 -3.79
CA HIS A 190 15.32 -11.35 -3.66
C HIS A 190 14.32 -10.18 -3.68
N ASP A 191 13.09 -10.43 -4.13
CA ASP A 191 11.95 -9.49 -4.23
C ASP A 191 10.79 -9.88 -3.29
N GLU A 192 11.01 -10.86 -2.41
CA GLU A 192 9.94 -11.45 -1.61
C GLU A 192 9.30 -10.42 -0.67
N GLN A 193 10.10 -9.57 -0.01
CA GLN A 193 9.57 -8.57 0.91
C GLN A 193 8.69 -7.55 0.19
N GLU A 194 9.04 -7.17 -1.04
CA GLU A 194 8.27 -6.25 -1.86
C GLU A 194 6.96 -6.90 -2.32
N ARG A 195 7.00 -8.17 -2.72
CA ARG A 195 5.79 -8.94 -3.06
C ARG A 195 4.84 -9.05 -1.86
N VAL A 196 5.38 -9.36 -0.68
CA VAL A 196 4.64 -9.38 0.59
C VAL A 196 3.94 -8.04 0.85
N ARG A 197 4.66 -6.92 0.72
CA ARG A 197 4.11 -5.57 0.89
C ARG A 197 3.08 -5.23 -0.18
N CYS A 198 3.31 -5.63 -1.42
CA CYS A 198 2.41 -5.43 -2.55
C CYS A 198 1.06 -6.11 -2.29
N LEU A 199 1.09 -7.41 -2.00
CA LEU A 199 -0.12 -8.19 -1.74
C LEU A 199 -0.91 -7.67 -0.53
N SER A 200 -0.22 -7.39 0.59
CA SER A 200 -0.88 -6.89 1.81
C SER A 200 -1.60 -5.56 1.57
N ARG A 201 -0.95 -4.62 0.87
CA ARG A 201 -1.54 -3.29 0.57
C ARG A 201 -2.62 -3.37 -0.49
N PHE A 202 -2.48 -4.24 -1.49
CA PHE A 202 -3.51 -4.53 -2.49
C PHE A 202 -4.81 -5.00 -1.85
N LEU A 203 -4.75 -6.00 -0.97
CA LEU A 203 -5.92 -6.49 -0.24
C LEU A 203 -6.49 -5.41 0.70
N GLY A 204 -5.61 -4.64 1.36
CA GLY A 204 -6.03 -3.52 2.19
C GLY A 204 -6.77 -2.43 1.41
N ALA A 205 -6.37 -2.17 0.16
CA ALA A 205 -7.01 -1.17 -0.69
C ALA A 205 -8.43 -1.56 -1.11
N ALA A 206 -8.73 -2.87 -1.21
CA ALA A 206 -10.09 -3.34 -1.51
C ALA A 206 -11.12 -2.84 -0.48
N PHE A 207 -10.76 -2.80 0.80
CA PHE A 207 -11.65 -2.36 1.89
C PHE A 207 -11.84 -0.84 1.95
N ARG A 208 -11.09 -0.06 1.16
CA ARG A 208 -11.30 1.39 1.04
C ARG A 208 -12.43 1.72 0.06
N ARG A 209 -12.86 0.74 -0.75
CA ARG A 209 -13.93 0.91 -1.75
C ARG A 209 -15.26 0.40 -1.23
N ARG A 210 -16.32 1.16 -1.50
CA ARG A 210 -17.70 0.66 -1.43
C ARG A 210 -17.96 -0.39 -2.52
N LYS A 211 -17.37 -0.22 -3.70
CA LYS A 211 -17.54 -1.11 -4.87
C LYS A 211 -16.34 -2.04 -5.08
N GLN A 212 -16.17 -3.01 -4.18
CA GLN A 212 -15.04 -3.96 -4.23
C GLN A 212 -14.97 -4.74 -5.55
N ALA A 213 -16.11 -5.18 -6.08
CA ALA A 213 -16.19 -5.90 -7.35
C ALA A 213 -15.57 -5.12 -8.53
N VAL A 214 -15.82 -3.80 -8.60
CA VAL A 214 -15.27 -2.94 -9.66
C VAL A 214 -13.75 -2.86 -9.55
N TYR A 215 -13.23 -2.68 -8.32
CA TYR A 215 -11.80 -2.62 -8.07
C TYR A 215 -11.06 -3.91 -8.49
N PHE A 216 -11.54 -5.08 -8.05
CA PHE A 216 -10.92 -6.35 -8.43
C PHE A 216 -11.00 -6.59 -9.93
N ALA A 217 -12.16 -6.33 -10.56
CA ALA A 217 -12.33 -6.50 -11.99
C ALA A 217 -11.42 -5.56 -12.80
N SER A 218 -11.29 -4.29 -12.39
CA SER A 218 -10.43 -3.32 -13.08
C SER A 218 -8.95 -3.70 -12.97
N ILE A 219 -8.50 -4.12 -11.78
CA ILE A 219 -7.12 -4.56 -11.57
C ILE A 219 -6.84 -5.85 -12.36
N GLY A 220 -7.76 -6.81 -12.33
CA GLY A 220 -7.64 -8.08 -13.08
C GLY A 220 -7.49 -7.86 -14.59
N LYS A 221 -8.21 -6.89 -15.17
CA LYS A 221 -8.13 -6.51 -16.59
C LYS A 221 -6.79 -5.91 -16.98
N THR A 222 -6.02 -5.36 -16.05
CA THR A 222 -4.67 -4.85 -16.35
C THR A 222 -3.69 -5.98 -16.67
N GLY A 223 -3.89 -7.16 -16.09
CA GLY A 223 -2.96 -8.29 -16.20
C GLY A 223 -1.64 -8.11 -15.43
N LEU A 224 -1.40 -6.97 -14.78
CA LEU A 224 -0.13 -6.69 -14.10
C LEU A 224 0.15 -7.65 -12.94
N TYR A 225 -0.90 -8.12 -12.25
CA TYR A 225 -0.74 -9.10 -11.17
C TYR A 225 -0.30 -10.48 -11.66
N ALA A 226 -0.46 -10.81 -12.95
CA ALA A 226 -0.06 -12.11 -13.48
C ALA A 226 1.45 -12.36 -13.37
N TYR A 227 2.27 -11.31 -13.31
CA TYR A 227 3.73 -11.43 -13.22
C TYR A 227 4.22 -11.94 -11.86
N GLY A 228 3.49 -11.63 -10.77
CA GLY A 228 3.90 -12.02 -9.41
C GLY A 228 2.89 -12.82 -8.62
N PHE A 229 1.63 -12.81 -9.06
CA PHE A 229 0.47 -13.42 -8.41
C PHE A 229 -0.51 -13.98 -9.46
N PRO A 230 -0.07 -14.92 -10.33
CA PRO A 230 -0.90 -15.48 -11.40
C PRO A 230 -2.23 -16.09 -10.93
N ALA A 231 -2.26 -16.81 -9.80
CA ALA A 231 -3.48 -17.40 -9.27
C ALA A 231 -4.47 -16.33 -8.82
N LEU A 232 -3.99 -15.28 -8.15
CA LEU A 232 -4.79 -14.11 -7.80
C LEU A 232 -5.29 -13.37 -9.04
N ASN A 233 -4.45 -13.18 -10.06
CA ASN A 233 -4.86 -12.53 -11.31
C ASN A 233 -5.95 -13.31 -12.04
N GLN A 234 -5.83 -14.64 -12.08
CA GLN A 234 -6.86 -15.52 -12.64
C GLN A 234 -8.19 -15.37 -11.89
N LEU A 235 -8.14 -15.34 -10.56
CA LEU A 235 -9.33 -15.15 -9.73
C LEU A 235 -10.00 -13.79 -9.97
N MET A 236 -9.23 -12.71 -10.14
CA MET A 236 -9.78 -11.38 -10.47
C MET A 236 -10.48 -11.32 -11.83
N ASN A 237 -10.19 -12.28 -12.72
CA ASN A 237 -10.87 -12.43 -14.01
C ASN A 237 -12.02 -13.47 -13.95
N ASP A 238 -12.31 -14.06 -12.78
CA ASP A 238 -13.42 -14.99 -12.61
C ASP A 238 -14.74 -14.24 -12.36
N SER A 239 -15.70 -14.40 -13.27
CA SER A 239 -17.00 -13.73 -13.19
C SER A 239 -17.81 -14.08 -11.95
N LYS A 240 -17.69 -15.31 -11.42
CA LYS A 240 -18.43 -15.73 -10.23
C LYS A 240 -17.85 -15.08 -8.98
N PHE A 241 -16.52 -15.02 -8.88
CA PHE A 241 -15.85 -14.29 -7.80
C PHE A 241 -16.25 -12.81 -7.80
N ILE A 242 -16.15 -12.13 -8.95
CA ILE A 242 -16.52 -10.71 -9.07
C ILE A 242 -18.00 -10.49 -8.70
N LYS A 243 -18.91 -11.34 -9.20
CA LYS A 243 -20.34 -11.26 -8.87
C LYS A 243 -20.58 -11.43 -7.36
N SER A 244 -19.87 -12.34 -6.71
CA SER A 244 -20.02 -12.58 -5.26
C SER A 244 -19.66 -11.34 -4.42
N LEU A 245 -18.69 -10.54 -4.87
CA LEU A 245 -18.31 -9.28 -4.22
C LEU A 245 -19.29 -8.15 -4.53
N GLN A 246 -20.00 -8.22 -5.65
CA GLN A 246 -21.03 -7.27 -6.01
C GLN A 246 -22.31 -7.52 -5.20
N GLU A 247 -22.71 -8.78 -5.05
CA GLU A 247 -23.87 -9.20 -4.27
C GLU A 247 -23.66 -8.97 -2.77
N ALA A 248 -22.46 -9.28 -2.26
CA ALA A 248 -22.10 -9.06 -0.87
C ALA A 248 -20.61 -8.69 -0.74
N PRO A 249 -20.27 -7.39 -0.59
CA PRO A 249 -18.90 -6.95 -0.34
C PRO A 249 -18.29 -7.66 0.87
N ALA A 250 -16.98 -7.92 0.83
CA ALA A 250 -16.29 -8.52 1.96
C ALA A 250 -16.19 -7.52 3.13
N THR A 251 -16.50 -7.99 4.33
CA THR A 251 -16.52 -7.19 5.56
C THR A 251 -15.14 -6.99 6.18
N ASP A 252 -14.25 -7.97 5.97
CA ASP A 252 -12.91 -8.00 6.54
C ASP A 252 -11.98 -8.88 5.71
N LYS A 253 -10.68 -8.85 6.04
CA LYS A 253 -9.62 -9.56 5.33
C LYS A 253 -9.84 -11.09 5.32
N GLN A 254 -10.37 -11.68 6.39
CA GLN A 254 -10.61 -13.13 6.45
C GLN A 254 -11.80 -13.53 5.57
N ASN A 255 -12.88 -12.76 5.63
CA ASN A 255 -14.04 -12.96 4.75
C ASN A 255 -13.62 -12.92 3.28
N LEU A 256 -12.78 -11.95 2.91
CA LEU A 256 -12.23 -11.85 1.56
C LEU A 256 -11.37 -13.08 1.20
N ILE A 257 -10.43 -13.48 2.05
CA ILE A 257 -9.58 -14.67 1.81
C ILE A 257 -10.42 -15.93 1.63
N ASN A 258 -11.40 -16.17 2.50
CA ASN A 258 -12.28 -17.34 2.39
C ASN A 258 -13.06 -17.35 1.07
N ARG A 259 -13.58 -16.19 0.65
CA ARG A 259 -14.23 -16.06 -0.66
C ARG A 259 -13.26 -16.34 -1.80
N MET A 260 -12.06 -15.75 -1.75
CA MET A 260 -11.05 -15.97 -2.79
C MET A 260 -10.75 -17.46 -2.97
N LEU A 261 -10.61 -18.21 -1.88
CA LEU A 261 -10.36 -19.65 -1.89
C LEU A 261 -11.54 -20.47 -2.44
N ALA A 262 -12.78 -20.06 -2.15
CA ALA A 262 -13.99 -20.75 -2.63
C ALA A 262 -14.16 -20.67 -4.16
N TYR A 263 -13.61 -19.63 -4.80
CA TYR A 263 -13.69 -19.42 -6.24
C TYR A 263 -12.35 -19.67 -6.98
N ALA A 264 -11.31 -20.08 -6.26
CA ALA A 264 -10.02 -20.37 -6.87
C ALA A 264 -10.10 -21.63 -7.74
N LYS A 265 -9.68 -21.53 -9.00
CA LYS A 265 -9.56 -22.71 -9.89
C LYS A 265 -8.45 -23.65 -9.44
N ASP A 266 -7.33 -23.09 -8.99
CA ASP A 266 -6.26 -23.79 -8.30
C ASP A 266 -6.12 -23.21 -6.89
N ARG A 267 -6.75 -23.89 -5.93
CA ARG A 267 -6.73 -23.48 -4.52
C ARG A 267 -5.31 -23.46 -3.97
N ASP A 268 -4.49 -24.46 -4.28
CA ASP A 268 -3.17 -24.61 -3.66
C ASP A 268 -2.21 -23.53 -4.16
N SER A 269 -2.24 -23.21 -5.46
CA SER A 269 -1.48 -22.09 -6.02
C SER A 269 -1.89 -20.74 -5.42
N LEU A 270 -3.20 -20.53 -5.17
CA LEU A 270 -3.64 -19.32 -4.47
C LEU A 270 -3.16 -19.29 -3.01
N VAL A 271 -3.20 -20.43 -2.30
CA VAL A 271 -2.67 -20.49 -0.93
C VAL A 271 -1.16 -20.24 -0.89
N ASP A 272 -0.40 -20.73 -1.87
CA ASP A 272 1.04 -20.43 -2.02
C ASP A 272 1.27 -18.91 -2.13
N GLU A 273 0.50 -18.20 -2.94
CA GLU A 273 0.59 -16.74 -3.07
C GLU A 273 0.16 -16.01 -1.78
N LEU A 274 -0.96 -16.43 -1.18
CA LEU A 274 -1.47 -15.86 0.07
C LEU A 274 -0.54 -16.15 1.26
N SER A 275 0.29 -17.21 1.20
CA SER A 275 1.27 -17.54 2.24
C SER A 275 2.26 -16.41 2.50
N LEU A 276 2.52 -15.56 1.49
CA LEU A 276 3.33 -14.35 1.65
C LEU A 276 2.76 -13.39 2.70
N LEU A 277 1.43 -13.35 2.88
CA LEU A 277 0.82 -12.53 3.92
C LEU A 277 1.26 -12.92 5.32
N LYS A 278 1.56 -14.21 5.59
CA LYS A 278 2.04 -14.67 6.91
C LYS A 278 3.24 -13.87 7.38
N LYS A 279 4.19 -13.59 6.48
CA LYS A 279 5.42 -12.86 6.81
C LYS A 279 5.10 -11.44 7.27
N ARG A 280 4.17 -10.75 6.60
CA ARG A 280 3.77 -9.40 6.99
C ARG A 280 2.94 -9.36 8.27
N GLU A 281 2.04 -10.31 8.43
CA GLU A 281 1.15 -10.34 9.58
C GLU A 281 1.91 -10.79 10.84
N ARG A 282 3.01 -11.56 10.72
CA ARG A 282 3.99 -11.77 11.81
C ARG A 282 4.62 -10.46 12.29
N ASP A 283 5.06 -9.59 11.37
CA ASP A 283 5.58 -8.26 11.73
C ASP A 283 4.53 -7.34 12.40
N ARG A 284 3.23 -7.64 12.20
CA ARG A 284 2.10 -6.86 12.74
C ARG A 284 1.41 -7.53 13.93
N GLU A 285 1.87 -8.72 14.31
CA GLU A 285 1.28 -9.54 15.36
C GLU A 285 -0.22 -9.86 15.16
N ASP A 286 -0.72 -9.92 13.91
CA ASP A 286 -2.10 -10.35 13.62
C ASP A 286 -2.19 -11.88 13.60
N ILE A 287 -2.22 -12.45 14.81
CA ILE A 287 -2.24 -13.91 15.07
C ILE A 287 -3.37 -14.61 14.29
N ARG A 288 -4.51 -13.95 14.08
CA ARG A 288 -5.67 -14.57 13.44
C ARG A 288 -5.41 -14.89 11.97
N VAL A 289 -4.76 -13.98 11.24
CA VAL A 289 -4.41 -14.21 9.83
C VAL A 289 -3.29 -15.23 9.71
N ILE A 290 -2.32 -15.21 10.64
CA ILE A 290 -1.22 -16.19 10.68
C ILE A 290 -1.79 -17.61 10.82
N ASN A 291 -2.57 -17.87 11.87
CA ASN A 291 -3.14 -19.19 12.14
C ASN A 291 -4.04 -19.68 11.00
N LYS A 292 -4.83 -18.78 10.40
CA LYS A 292 -5.69 -19.13 9.27
C LYS A 292 -4.88 -19.61 8.07
N ILE A 293 -3.79 -18.91 7.72
CA ILE A 293 -2.96 -19.32 6.59
C ILE A 293 -2.12 -20.57 6.93
N GLU A 294 -1.73 -20.78 8.18
CA GLU A 294 -1.10 -22.03 8.64
C GLU A 294 -2.04 -23.22 8.43
N ALA A 295 -3.29 -23.13 8.89
CA ALA A 295 -4.28 -24.18 8.66
C ALA A 295 -4.51 -24.45 7.15
N LEU A 296 -4.61 -23.40 6.33
CA LEU A 296 -4.80 -23.55 4.88
C LEU A 296 -3.62 -24.24 4.19
N ASP A 297 -2.40 -24.02 4.69
CA ASP A 297 -1.17 -24.61 4.17
C ASP A 297 -1.04 -26.09 4.57
N GLU A 298 -1.56 -26.47 5.73
CA GLU A 298 -1.67 -27.86 6.20
C GLU A 298 -2.76 -28.63 5.45
N GLU A 299 -3.87 -27.98 5.11
CA GLU A 299 -5.01 -28.54 4.35
C GLU A 299 -4.78 -28.67 2.83
N LYS A 300 -3.60 -28.29 2.31
CA LYS A 300 -3.28 -28.42 0.88
C LYS A 300 -3.29 -29.88 0.47
N THR A 301 -4.20 -30.21 -0.45
CA THR A 301 -4.48 -31.57 -0.91
C THR A 301 -4.27 -31.75 -2.41
N SER A 302 -3.68 -30.77 -3.12
CA SER A 302 -3.49 -30.90 -4.57
C SER A 302 -2.69 -32.14 -4.93
N LEU A 303 -3.11 -32.75 -6.05
CA LEU A 303 -2.42 -33.90 -6.65
C LEU A 303 -0.94 -33.59 -6.88
N ASN A 304 -0.60 -32.34 -7.26
CA ASN A 304 0.78 -31.90 -7.47
C ASN A 304 1.61 -31.91 -6.18
N ARG A 305 1.07 -31.43 -5.04
CA ARG A 305 1.76 -31.52 -3.75
C ARG A 305 1.88 -32.97 -3.29
N LEU A 306 0.82 -33.76 -3.38
CA LEU A 306 0.87 -35.18 -3.05
C LEU A 306 1.92 -35.91 -3.90
N ASN A 307 1.97 -35.60 -5.21
CA ASN A 307 2.98 -36.11 -6.11
C ASN A 307 4.40 -35.72 -5.69
N LYS A 308 4.64 -34.43 -5.40
CA LYS A 308 5.98 -33.90 -5.10
C LYS A 308 6.48 -34.25 -3.70
N SER A 309 5.61 -34.20 -2.70
CA SER A 309 5.98 -34.29 -1.28
C SER A 309 5.82 -35.69 -0.68
N ILE A 310 4.98 -36.53 -1.29
CA ILE A 310 4.67 -37.87 -0.76
C ILE A 310 5.04 -38.94 -1.78
N ILE A 311 4.41 -38.92 -2.97
CA ILE A 311 4.51 -40.03 -3.93
C ILE A 311 5.90 -40.14 -4.54
N ILE A 312 6.49 -39.06 -5.07
CA ILE A 312 7.85 -39.08 -5.64
C ILE A 312 8.89 -39.50 -4.59
N PRO A 313 8.93 -38.91 -3.38
CA PRO A 313 9.83 -39.37 -2.32
C PRO A 313 9.63 -40.84 -1.93
N LEU A 314 8.38 -41.33 -1.86
CA LEU A 314 8.08 -42.74 -1.58
C LEU A 314 8.59 -43.68 -2.70
N LEU A 315 8.42 -43.28 -3.95
CA LEU A 315 8.91 -44.04 -5.11
C LEU A 315 10.44 -44.09 -5.13
N GLN A 316 11.11 -42.96 -4.85
CA GLN A 316 12.57 -42.90 -4.73
C GLN A 316 13.10 -43.75 -3.57
N PHE A 317 12.43 -43.73 -2.42
CA PHE A 317 12.79 -44.56 -1.27
C PHE A 317 12.65 -46.06 -1.56
N LYS A 318 11.58 -46.48 -2.26
CA LYS A 318 11.41 -47.87 -2.69
C LYS A 318 12.49 -48.29 -3.70
N GLN A 319 12.79 -47.45 -4.69
CA GLN A 319 13.84 -47.73 -5.67
C GLN A 319 15.20 -47.88 -4.99
N GLY A 320 15.57 -46.98 -4.07
CA GLY A 320 16.83 -47.07 -3.32
C GLY A 320 16.98 -48.27 -2.37
N LYS A 321 15.86 -48.89 -1.97
CA LYS A 321 15.86 -50.16 -1.21
C LYS A 321 15.95 -51.41 -2.09
N THR A 322 15.65 -51.31 -3.38
CA THR A 322 15.67 -52.45 -4.30
C THR A 322 17.06 -52.64 -4.94
N THR A 323 17.94 -51.64 -4.83
CA THR A 323 19.33 -51.63 -5.34
C THR A 323 20.38 -51.95 -4.28
N ARG A 324 19.98 -52.46 -3.10
CA ARG A 324 20.88 -53.02 -2.06
C ARG A 324 20.57 -54.49 -1.86
#